data_AF-A0A1Q7R2K8-F1
#
_entry.id   AF-A0A1Q7R2K8-F1
#
_cell.length_a   1.000
_cell.length_b   1.000
_cell.length_c   1.000
_cell.angle_alpha   90.00
_cell.angle_beta   90.00
_cell.angle_gamma   90.00
#
_symmetry.space_group_name_H-M   'P 1'
#
loop_
_entity.id
_entity.type
_entity.pdbx_description
1 polymer ?
#
loop_
_entity_poly.entity_id
_entity_poly.type
_entity_poly.pdbx_seq_one_letter_code
_entity_poly.pdbx_strand_id
1 'polypeptide(L)'
;MTFCWGALQGAPIDGTWELARIFRSGPTAASHPVPIDSTVYLRLTLKTMPGEWIAGRLYRRYYGKEERSKIEAGPLGRTGRYIIGADLDYPASQKARTAAWLVGDALRLGTPFVPDADSLELRRVSTDAPYPTSVTEVVTAR
;
A
#
# COMPACT_ATOMS: atom_id res chain seq x y z
N MET A 1 -3.82 -11.80 41.64
CA MET A 1 -3.19 -11.99 40.32
C MET A 1 -4.24 -11.77 39.26
N THR A 2 -4.25 -10.60 38.63
CA THR A 2 -5.17 -10.30 37.54
C THR A 2 -4.45 -10.61 36.24
N PHE A 3 -4.88 -11.66 35.54
CA PHE A 3 -4.44 -11.93 34.18
C PHE A 3 -5.10 -10.89 33.26
N CYS A 4 -4.36 -9.86 32.86
CA CYS A 4 -4.77 -9.01 31.75
C CYS A 4 -4.65 -9.84 30.48
N TRP A 5 -5.78 -10.35 30.00
CA TRP A 5 -5.94 -10.95 28.69
C TRP A 5 -5.66 -9.87 27.64
N GLY A 6 -4.40 -9.73 27.23
CA GLY A 6 -4.05 -8.93 26.07
C GLY A 6 -4.69 -9.57 24.87
N ALA A 7 -5.87 -9.09 24.46
CA ALA A 7 -6.32 -9.29 23.09
C ALA A 7 -5.14 -8.92 22.20
N LEU A 8 -4.72 -9.83 21.32
CA LEU A 8 -3.83 -9.47 20.22
C LEU A 8 -4.56 -8.43 19.37
N GLN A 9 -4.49 -7.17 19.76
CA GLN A 9 -4.86 -6.06 18.91
C GLN A 9 -3.83 -6.10 17.78
N GLY A 10 -4.26 -6.56 16.61
CA GLY A 10 -3.41 -6.59 15.41
C GLY A 10 -2.81 -5.21 15.14
N ALA A 11 -1.74 -5.17 14.34
CA ALA A 11 -1.10 -3.90 14.02
C ALA A 11 -2.13 -2.93 13.43
N PRO A 12 -2.02 -1.61 13.69
CA PRO A 12 -2.89 -0.60 13.10
C PRO A 12 -3.03 -0.66 11.57
N ILE A 13 -2.08 -1.27 10.88
CA ILE A 13 -2.10 -1.46 9.43
C ILE A 13 -2.80 -2.76 8.98
N ASP A 14 -3.25 -3.61 9.89
CA ASP A 14 -4.04 -4.80 9.56
C ASP A 14 -5.31 -4.42 8.80
N GLY A 15 -5.70 -5.23 7.83
CA GLY A 15 -6.88 -5.02 6.99
C GLY A 15 -6.56 -4.85 5.51
N THR A 16 -7.59 -4.50 4.73
CA THR A 16 -7.48 -4.31 3.27
C THR A 16 -7.39 -2.81 2.95
N TRP A 17 -6.40 -2.49 2.12
CA TRP A 17 -6.04 -1.15 1.72
C TRP A 17 -6.03 -1.04 0.20
N GLU A 18 -6.65 0.01 -0.31
CA GLU A 18 -6.80 0.25 -1.74
C GLU A 18 -6.16 1.57 -2.13
N LEU A 19 -5.40 1.58 -3.23
CA LEU A 19 -4.82 2.79 -3.79
C LEU A 19 -5.90 3.83 -4.11
N ALA A 20 -5.76 5.00 -3.50
CA ALA A 20 -6.63 6.15 -3.71
C ALA A 20 -5.91 7.27 -4.46
N ARG A 21 -4.65 7.55 -4.09
CA ARG A 21 -3.87 8.63 -4.69
C ARG A 21 -2.42 8.24 -4.97
N ILE A 22 -1.91 8.68 -6.12
CA ILE A 22 -0.50 8.57 -6.52
C ILE A 22 0.10 9.97 -6.48
N PHE A 23 1.18 10.17 -5.75
CA PHE A 23 1.85 11.46 -5.66
C PHE A 23 3.11 11.45 -6.51
N ARG A 24 3.28 12.51 -7.32
CA ARG A 24 4.43 12.71 -8.20
C ARG A 24 4.88 14.16 -8.16
N SER A 25 6.15 14.38 -8.44
CA SER A 25 6.72 15.70 -8.68
C SER A 25 6.74 16.00 -10.17
N GLY A 26 6.42 17.25 -10.53
CA GLY A 26 6.33 17.68 -11.92
C GLY A 26 6.49 19.18 -12.08
N PRO A 27 6.50 19.70 -13.33
CA PRO A 27 6.73 21.12 -13.60
C PRO A 27 5.54 22.01 -13.19
N THR A 28 4.32 21.45 -13.19
CA THR A 28 3.09 22.18 -12.90
C THR A 28 2.26 21.36 -11.92
N ALA A 29 1.77 22.00 -10.85
CA ALA A 29 0.88 21.35 -9.91
C ALA A 29 -0.46 21.03 -10.59
N ALA A 30 -0.91 19.79 -10.45
CA ALA A 30 -2.17 19.32 -11.02
C ALA A 30 -2.74 18.16 -10.21
N SER A 31 -4.05 17.93 -10.31
CA SER A 31 -4.66 16.71 -9.79
C SER A 31 -5.75 16.27 -10.74
N HIS A 32 -5.70 15.01 -11.15
CA HIS A 32 -6.64 14.49 -12.14
C HIS A 32 -6.90 13.00 -11.92
N PRO A 33 -8.11 12.51 -12.26
CA PRO A 33 -8.39 11.09 -12.25
C PRO A 33 -7.67 10.39 -13.41
N VAL A 34 -7.12 9.21 -13.15
CA VAL A 34 -6.47 8.35 -14.13
C VAL A 34 -7.13 6.97 -14.10
N PRO A 35 -7.60 6.44 -15.25
CA PRO A 35 -8.17 5.09 -15.32
C PRO A 35 -7.20 4.03 -14.78
N ILE A 36 -7.71 3.04 -14.03
CA ILE A 36 -6.85 2.02 -13.42
C ILE A 36 -6.09 1.16 -14.44
N ASP A 37 -6.63 1.01 -15.65
CA ASP A 37 -6.02 0.21 -16.71
C ASP A 37 -4.94 1.00 -17.48
N SER A 38 -4.88 2.33 -17.32
CA SER A 38 -3.84 3.18 -17.92
C SER A 38 -2.77 3.63 -16.92
N THR A 39 -2.76 3.07 -15.72
CA THR A 39 -1.79 3.38 -14.67
C THR A 39 -1.48 2.12 -13.84
N VAL A 40 -0.75 2.30 -12.74
CA VAL A 40 -0.56 1.25 -11.75
C VAL A 40 -1.61 1.38 -10.66
N TYR A 41 -2.45 0.35 -10.54
CA TYR A 41 -3.38 0.18 -9.42
C TYR A 41 -2.84 -0.88 -8.45
N LEU A 42 -3.09 -0.72 -7.15
CA LEU A 42 -2.83 -1.78 -6.18
C LEU A 42 -3.86 -1.83 -5.05
N ARG A 43 -4.05 -3.05 -4.55
CA ARG A 43 -4.77 -3.36 -3.32
C ARG A 43 -3.94 -4.36 -2.53
N LEU A 44 -3.80 -4.12 -1.24
CA LEU A 44 -3.09 -5.01 -0.34
C LEU A 44 -3.97 -5.41 0.85
N THR A 45 -3.83 -6.64 1.31
CA THR A 45 -4.44 -7.13 2.54
C THR A 45 -3.34 -7.54 3.49
N LEU A 46 -3.36 -7.01 4.71
CA LEU A 46 -2.36 -7.23 5.73
C LEU A 46 -2.98 -7.88 6.97
N LYS A 47 -2.22 -8.75 7.60
CA LYS A 47 -2.60 -9.40 8.85
C LYS A 47 -1.38 -9.62 9.72
N THR A 48 -1.46 -9.16 10.97
CA THR A 48 -0.45 -9.45 11.98
C THR A 48 -0.57 -10.90 12.42
N MET A 49 0.59 -11.55 12.47
CA MET A 49 0.73 -12.95 12.83
C MET A 49 1.39 -13.06 14.22
N PRO A 50 1.33 -14.23 14.87
CA PRO A 50 2.04 -14.46 16.13
C PRO A 50 3.54 -14.18 15.96
N GLY A 51 4.13 -13.42 16.89
CA GLY A 51 5.52 -12.96 16.79
C GLY A 51 5.70 -11.64 16.03
N GLU A 52 4.63 -10.85 15.88
CA GLU A 52 4.62 -9.48 15.34
C GLU A 52 5.06 -9.30 13.88
N TRP A 53 5.36 -10.39 13.17
CA TRP A 53 5.51 -10.34 11.71
C TRP A 53 4.14 -10.18 11.04
N ILE A 54 4.12 -9.50 9.90
CA ILE A 54 2.89 -9.20 9.17
C ILE A 54 2.93 -9.94 7.83
N ALA A 55 1.88 -10.73 7.58
CA ALA A 55 1.67 -11.42 6.32
C ALA A 55 0.65 -10.66 5.48
N GLY A 56 0.69 -10.86 4.16
CA GLY A 56 -0.36 -10.32 3.32
C GLY A 56 -0.39 -10.82 1.90
N ARG A 57 -1.25 -10.18 1.12
CA ARG A 57 -1.37 -10.37 -0.33
C ARG A 57 -1.39 -9.01 -1.00
N LEU A 58 -0.68 -8.91 -2.11
CA LEU A 58 -0.73 -7.80 -3.05
C LEU A 58 -1.51 -8.24 -4.28
N TYR A 59 -2.48 -7.43 -4.68
CA TYR A 59 -3.03 -7.42 -6.03
C TYR A 59 -2.61 -6.10 -6.68
N ARG A 60 -2.03 -6.18 -7.87
CA ARG A 60 -1.60 -5.01 -8.62
C ARG A 60 -2.03 -5.16 -10.08
N ARG A 61 -2.41 -4.04 -10.70
CA ARG A 61 -2.56 -3.93 -12.15
C ARG A 61 -1.49 -2.99 -12.65
N TYR A 62 -0.61 -3.48 -13.51
CA TYR A 62 0.40 -2.68 -14.19
C TYR A 62 -0.06 -2.40 -15.61
N TYR A 63 -0.65 -1.22 -15.86
CA TYR A 63 -1.21 -0.84 -17.17
C TYR A 63 -2.14 -1.94 -17.73
N GLY A 64 -3.11 -2.35 -16.91
CA GLY A 64 -4.09 -3.41 -17.23
C GLY A 64 -3.59 -4.84 -17.05
N LYS A 65 -2.29 -5.08 -16.85
CA LYS A 65 -1.75 -6.42 -16.59
C LYS A 65 -1.86 -6.77 -15.11
N GLU A 66 -2.60 -7.83 -14.79
CA GLU A 66 -2.74 -8.29 -13.41
C GLU A 66 -1.48 -9.00 -12.92
N GLU A 67 -1.08 -8.71 -11.68
CA GLU A 67 -0.09 -9.47 -10.94
C GLU A 67 -0.54 -9.65 -9.48
N ARG A 68 -0.14 -10.77 -8.89
CA ARG A 68 -0.48 -11.13 -7.51
C ARG A 68 0.75 -11.65 -6.81
N SER A 69 1.04 -11.13 -5.64
CA SER A 69 2.18 -11.58 -4.86
C SER A 69 1.88 -11.66 -3.37
N LYS A 70 2.73 -12.40 -2.66
CA LYS A 70 2.70 -12.45 -1.19
C LYS A 70 3.37 -11.20 -0.65
N ILE A 71 2.85 -10.70 0.46
CA ILE A 71 3.47 -9.64 1.24
C ILE A 71 4.12 -10.24 2.47
N GLU A 72 5.34 -9.79 2.72
CA GLU A 72 6.02 -9.91 4.00
C GLU A 72 6.27 -8.52 4.55
N ALA A 73 5.85 -8.27 5.79
CA ALA A 73 5.96 -6.98 6.42
C ALA A 73 6.30 -7.10 7.90
N GLY A 74 6.74 -5.99 8.48
CA GLY A 74 7.02 -5.92 9.91
C GLY A 74 7.26 -4.49 10.38
N PRO A 75 7.23 -4.25 11.69
CA PRO A 75 7.50 -2.95 12.28
C PRO A 75 8.95 -2.51 11.99
N LEU A 76 9.13 -1.24 11.63
CA LEU A 76 10.44 -0.61 11.51
C LEU A 76 10.85 -0.07 12.89
N GLY A 77 11.35 -0.96 13.75
CA GLY A 77 11.70 -0.63 15.13
C GLY A 77 10.50 -0.04 15.89
N ARG A 78 10.76 0.98 16.74
CA ARG A 78 9.73 1.67 17.54
C ARG A 78 9.26 3.00 16.93
N THR A 79 9.26 3.10 15.60
CA THR A 79 9.01 4.37 14.89
C THR A 79 7.53 4.61 14.53
N GLY A 80 6.66 3.63 14.76
CA GLY A 80 5.28 3.65 14.25
C GLY A 80 5.20 3.47 12.73
N ARG A 81 6.32 3.10 12.08
CA ARG A 81 6.41 2.78 10.65
C ARG A 81 6.62 1.28 10.46
N TYR A 82 6.39 0.84 9.23
CA TYR A 82 6.50 -0.55 8.81
C TYR A 82 7.33 -0.64 7.55
N ILE A 83 7.94 -1.79 7.29
CA ILE A 83 8.47 -2.14 5.98
C ILE A 83 7.53 -3.18 5.38
N ILE A 84 7.10 -2.95 4.13
CA ILE A 84 6.26 -3.87 3.37
C ILE A 84 7.06 -4.32 2.14
N GLY A 85 7.29 -5.62 2.02
CA GLY A 85 7.97 -6.26 0.91
C GLY A 85 7.01 -7.09 0.06
N ALA A 86 7.22 -7.07 -1.26
CA ALA A 86 6.51 -7.92 -2.22
C ALA A 86 7.39 -8.15 -3.45
N ASP A 87 7.24 -9.32 -4.07
CA ASP A 87 7.78 -9.56 -5.41
C ASP A 87 6.85 -8.92 -6.44
N LEU A 88 7.41 -8.23 -7.43
CA LEU A 88 6.70 -7.60 -8.55
C LEU A 88 7.21 -8.20 -9.85
N ASP A 89 6.32 -8.43 -10.82
CA ASP A 89 6.67 -8.99 -12.13
C ASP A 89 6.91 -7.89 -13.17
N TYR A 90 6.21 -6.76 -13.05
CA TYR A 90 6.28 -5.63 -13.99
C TYR A 90 6.85 -4.34 -13.38
N PRO A 91 7.55 -3.50 -14.17
CA PRO A 91 7.95 -3.71 -15.57
C PRO A 91 9.07 -4.73 -15.76
N ALA A 92 9.77 -5.07 -14.68
CA ALA A 92 10.77 -6.13 -14.62
C ALA A 92 10.67 -6.81 -13.25
N SER A 93 10.98 -8.11 -13.21
CA SER A 93 10.91 -8.89 -11.99
C SER A 93 11.85 -8.32 -10.93
N GLN A 94 11.31 -8.00 -9.76
CA GLN A 94 12.08 -7.39 -8.68
C GLN A 94 11.47 -7.67 -7.30
N LYS A 95 12.32 -7.60 -6.27
CA LYS A 95 11.89 -7.57 -4.88
C LYS A 95 11.72 -6.13 -4.43
N ALA A 96 10.49 -5.66 -4.34
CA ALA A 96 10.17 -4.32 -3.90
C ALA A 96 10.01 -4.26 -2.38
N ARG A 97 10.53 -3.20 -1.75
CA ARG A 97 10.33 -2.90 -0.32
C ARG A 97 10.02 -1.43 -0.15
N THR A 98 8.93 -1.12 0.55
CA THR A 98 8.49 0.24 0.82
C THR A 98 8.34 0.48 2.32
N ALA A 99 8.66 1.69 2.76
CA ALA A 99 8.25 2.16 4.08
C ALA A 99 6.75 2.50 4.07
N ALA A 100 6.06 2.12 5.13
CA ALA A 100 4.64 2.37 5.30
C ALA A 100 4.33 3.01 6.66
N TRP A 101 3.37 3.93 6.70
CA TRP A 101 2.94 4.60 7.93
C TRP A 101 1.49 5.09 7.79
N LEU A 102 0.82 5.30 8.92
CA LEU A 102 -0.52 5.87 8.92
C LEU A 102 -0.47 7.40 8.94
N VAL A 103 -1.36 8.04 8.18
CA VAL A 103 -1.66 9.47 8.21
C VAL A 103 -3.17 9.61 8.35
N GLY A 104 -3.64 9.87 9.56
CA GLY A 104 -5.06 9.72 9.90
C GLY A 104 -5.51 8.29 9.61
N ASP A 105 -6.58 8.14 8.83
CA ASP A 105 -7.14 6.84 8.44
C ASP A 105 -6.52 6.25 7.16
N ALA A 106 -5.55 6.95 6.56
CA ALA A 106 -4.90 6.52 5.33
C ALA A 106 -3.57 5.82 5.59
N LEU A 107 -3.29 4.76 4.83
CA LEU A 107 -1.98 4.13 4.79
C LEU A 107 -1.14 4.81 3.70
N ARG A 108 -0.01 5.39 4.10
CA ARG A 108 0.98 5.95 3.19
C ARG A 108 2.08 4.94 2.91
N LEU A 109 2.43 4.82 1.63
CA LEU A 109 3.62 4.08 1.18
C LEU A 109 4.61 5.07 0.58
N GLY A 110 5.88 4.92 0.90
CA GLY A 110 6.94 5.80 0.42
C GLY A 110 7.46 5.48 -1.00
N THR A 111 6.80 4.60 -1.77
CA THR A 111 7.30 3.95 -3.03
C THR A 111 8.24 2.74 -2.74
N PRO A 112 8.26 1.62 -3.51
CA PRO A 112 8.48 1.50 -4.97
C PRO A 112 7.42 0.64 -5.73
N PHE A 113 6.20 0.48 -5.20
CA PHE A 113 5.17 -0.33 -5.88
C PHE A 113 4.56 0.33 -7.13
N VAL A 114 4.71 1.64 -7.28
CA VAL A 114 4.31 2.38 -8.48
C VAL A 114 5.56 3.10 -8.99
N PRO A 115 6.04 2.79 -10.21
CA PRO A 115 7.19 3.48 -10.77
C PRO A 115 6.96 4.99 -10.83
N ASP A 116 8.03 5.74 -10.56
CA ASP A 116 8.08 7.21 -10.62
C ASP A 116 7.13 7.92 -9.64
N ALA A 117 6.52 7.20 -8.69
CA ALA A 117 5.72 7.81 -7.64
C ALA A 117 6.62 8.17 -6.46
N ASP A 118 6.44 9.37 -5.91
CA ASP A 118 7.12 9.81 -4.70
C ASP A 118 6.50 9.18 -3.45
N SER A 119 5.18 9.01 -3.46
CA SER A 119 4.45 8.29 -2.42
C SER A 119 3.06 7.87 -2.89
N LEU A 120 2.41 7.00 -2.12
CA LEU A 120 1.07 6.50 -2.38
C LEU A 120 0.20 6.72 -1.15
N GLU A 121 -1.08 7.03 -1.37
CA GLU A 121 -2.11 7.02 -0.34
C GLU A 121 -3.10 5.92 -0.62
N LEU A 122 -3.29 5.05 0.36
CA LEU A 122 -4.26 3.99 0.33
C LEU A 122 -5.34 4.28 1.37
N ARG A 123 -6.59 4.02 0.98
CA ARG A 123 -7.74 4.07 1.88
C ARG A 123 -8.10 2.66 2.34
N ARG A 124 -8.65 2.56 3.54
CA ARG A 124 -9.17 1.30 4.07
C ARG A 124 -10.46 0.91 3.34
N VAL A 125 -10.60 -0.35 2.97
CA VAL A 125 -11.78 -0.91 2.29
C VAL A 125 -12.14 -2.27 2.86
N SER A 126 -13.39 -2.71 2.64
CA SER A 126 -13.75 -4.11 2.88
C SER A 126 -13.07 -5.01 1.84
N THR A 127 -12.82 -6.26 2.20
CA THR A 127 -12.12 -7.22 1.32
C THR A 127 -12.88 -7.50 0.02
N ASP A 128 -14.21 -7.42 0.06
CA ASP A 128 -15.15 -7.64 -1.04
C ASP A 128 -15.52 -6.36 -1.81
N ALA A 129 -14.95 -5.21 -1.45
CA ALA A 129 -15.23 -3.95 -2.14
C ALA A 129 -14.90 -4.06 -3.64
N PRO A 130 -15.76 -3.55 -4.54
CA PRO A 130 -15.46 -3.52 -5.97
C PRO A 130 -14.19 -2.69 -6.22
N TYR A 131 -13.45 -3.03 -7.28
CA TYR A 131 -12.31 -2.22 -7.71
C TYR A 131 -12.78 -0.87 -8.27
N PRO A 132 -12.08 0.23 -7.98
CA PRO A 132 -12.42 1.53 -8.52
C PRO A 132 -12.10 1.55 -10.02
N THR A 133 -12.78 2.43 -10.77
CA THR A 133 -12.51 2.62 -12.19
C THR A 133 -11.32 3.57 -12.45
N SER A 134 -10.96 4.37 -11.45
CA SER A 134 -9.85 5.33 -11.52
C SER A 134 -9.19 5.55 -10.17
N VAL A 135 -7.97 6.09 -10.20
CA VAL A 135 -7.24 6.63 -9.05
C VAL A 135 -6.96 8.10 -9.29
N THR A 136 -6.70 8.88 -8.24
CA THR A 136 -6.30 10.28 -8.42
C THR A 136 -4.78 10.37 -8.52
N GLU A 137 -4.26 10.95 -9.60
CA GLU A 137 -2.87 11.38 -9.64
C GLU A 137 -2.76 12.82 -9.13
N VAL A 138 -1.83 13.05 -8.21
CA VAL A 138 -1.53 14.35 -7.61
C VAL A 138 -0.11 14.71 -7.98
N VAL A 139 0.04 15.70 -8.85
CA VAL A 139 1.33 16.26 -9.25
C VAL A 139 1.59 17.51 -8.42
N THR A 140 2.69 17.53 -7.68
CA THR A 140 3.19 18.71 -6.97
C THR A 140 4.25 19.41 -7.80
N ALA A 141 4.21 20.75 -7.86
CA ALA A 141 5.26 21.53 -8.51
C ALA A 141 6.62 21.31 -7.82
N ARG A 142 7.68 21.12 -8.62
CA ARG A 142 9.06 20.99 -8.15
C ARG A 142 9.76 22.34 -8.08
#